data_AF-A0A023ERU2-F1
#
_entry.id   AF-A0A023ERU2-F1
#
_cell.length_a   1.000
_cell.length_b   1.000
_cell.length_c   1.000
_cell.angle_alpha   90.00
_cell.angle_beta   90.00
_cell.angle_gamma   90.00
#
_symmetry.space_group_name_H-M   'P 1'
#
loop_
_entity.id
_entity.type
_entity.pdbx_description
1 polymer ?
#
loop_
_entity_poly.entity_id
_entity_poly.type
_entity_poly.pdbx_seq_one_letter_code
_entity_poly.pdbx_strand_id
1 'polypeptide(L)'
;VLEEASLESVTVRTMDGSHQSEAQSVTLTVDGFGTVKDPLTEEVQPVKRFTWTNESGMSVQVISYGAIITSIKVPGKNGAVDDVVLGFDNILGYRGANNPYFGATVGRVANRIGGGRFTIDGVVYEVTKNWEGRHQLHGGKIGFDKFNWTSHVEGTEVTLSHTNKDGHEGYPGTVLASVTYELKNDNRLVVKFRAVSDKPTPINLTNHSYFNLAGHNTGHEEVYRHIISLNADRITETDEDSIPTGKFLCVGGTPYDLRIPRELGPAMSRAPGEGYDNNFCITKGTEQGMTFIARVVHPHSGRTLEVYTDQPGVQLYTSNFMPDPNRNIRPRPINAGDYYELTHLEPVVPAMATDLPIRGKGGAKYFKHGAFCLETQNFPDAVNHANFPNSVLVPGETYEHEVVYKFGLFEEN
;
A
#
# COMPACT_ATOMS: atom_id res chain seq x y z
N VAL A 1 34.75 -1.48 -14.40
CA VAL A 1 34.29 -2.86 -14.59
C VAL A 1 34.19 -3.47 -13.20
N LEU A 2 33.01 -3.39 -12.60
CA LEU A 2 32.72 -4.06 -11.32
C LEU A 2 31.82 -5.23 -11.69
N GLU A 3 32.29 -6.45 -11.44
CA GLU A 3 31.56 -7.69 -11.65
C GLU A 3 30.25 -7.63 -10.85
N GLU A 4 29.12 -7.78 -11.55
CA GLU A 4 27.86 -8.15 -10.92
C GLU A 4 28.06 -9.55 -10.31
N ALA A 5 28.14 -9.61 -8.98
CA ALA A 5 28.04 -10.87 -8.27
C ALA A 5 26.66 -11.48 -8.59
N SER A 6 26.62 -12.46 -9.48
CA SER A 6 25.42 -13.23 -9.77
C SER A 6 25.04 -14.01 -8.51
N LEU A 7 24.01 -13.55 -7.80
CA LEU A 7 23.37 -14.32 -6.76
C LEU A 7 22.73 -15.56 -7.42
N GLU A 8 23.18 -16.76 -7.04
CA GLU A 8 22.60 -18.02 -7.50
C GLU A 8 21.11 -18.07 -7.14
N SER A 9 20.27 -18.42 -8.11
CA SER A 9 18.82 -18.54 -7.90
C SER A 9 18.51 -19.77 -7.06
N VAL A 10 18.02 -19.58 -5.83
CA VAL A 10 17.54 -20.67 -4.98
C VAL A 10 16.05 -20.87 -5.21
N THR A 11 15.63 -22.09 -5.57
CA THR A 11 14.22 -22.46 -5.71
C THR A 11 13.75 -23.23 -4.48
N VAL A 12 12.72 -22.75 -3.81
CA VAL A 12 12.07 -23.45 -2.69
C VAL A 12 10.64 -23.84 -3.08
N ARG A 13 10.21 -25.05 -2.70
CA ARG A 13 8.86 -25.59 -2.96
C ARG A 13 8.22 -26.09 -1.67
N THR A 14 6.93 -25.85 -1.50
CA THR A 14 6.12 -26.43 -0.42
C THR A 14 5.06 -27.37 -1.01
N MET A 15 4.69 -28.42 -0.26
CA MET A 15 3.55 -29.29 -0.55
C MET A 15 2.52 -29.12 0.57
N ASP A 16 1.31 -28.66 0.24
CA ASP A 16 0.21 -28.66 1.21
C ASP A 16 -0.40 -30.06 1.28
N GLY A 17 -0.50 -30.62 2.48
CA GLY A 17 -0.80 -32.02 2.72
C GLY A 17 -2.02 -32.20 3.62
N SER A 18 -3.21 -32.34 3.04
CA SER A 18 -4.25 -33.23 3.57
C SER A 18 -5.23 -33.65 2.46
N HIS A 19 -5.30 -34.98 2.25
CA HIS A 19 -6.20 -35.73 1.36
C HIS A 19 -6.00 -35.62 -0.17
N GLN A 20 -5.85 -36.80 -0.79
CA GLN A 20 -5.74 -37.16 -2.22
C GLN A 20 -6.44 -36.21 -3.23
N SER A 21 -5.83 -35.05 -3.45
CA SER A 21 -5.92 -34.23 -4.65
C SER A 21 -4.50 -33.75 -4.95
N GLU A 22 -4.14 -33.56 -6.22
CA GLU A 22 -2.78 -33.19 -6.64
C GLU A 22 -2.21 -32.07 -5.77
N ALA A 23 -1.05 -32.32 -5.16
CA ALA A 23 -0.43 -31.41 -4.20
C ALA A 23 -0.12 -30.08 -4.88
N GLN A 24 -0.88 -29.03 -4.54
CA GLN A 24 -0.65 -27.69 -5.08
C GLN A 24 0.61 -27.09 -4.45
N SER A 25 1.50 -26.53 -5.25
CA SER A 25 2.82 -26.04 -4.84
C SER A 25 3.06 -24.56 -5.19
N VAL A 26 3.50 -23.78 -4.20
CA VAL A 26 4.03 -22.42 -4.41
C VAL A 26 5.55 -22.54 -4.60
N THR A 27 6.06 -21.88 -5.62
CA THR A 27 7.51 -21.77 -5.86
C THR A 27 8.00 -20.39 -5.46
N LEU A 28 9.12 -20.32 -4.73
CA LEU A 28 9.84 -19.09 -4.42
C LEU A 28 11.21 -19.11 -5.07
N THR A 29 11.57 -18.05 -5.78
CA THR A 29 12.93 -17.79 -6.28
C THR A 29 13.51 -16.51 -5.68
N VAL A 30 14.83 -16.49 -5.49
CA VAL A 30 15.56 -15.34 -4.96
C VAL A 30 16.66 -14.94 -5.93
N ASP A 31 16.71 -13.67 -6.33
CA ASP A 31 17.76 -13.08 -7.17
C ASP A 31 18.15 -11.66 -6.72
N GLY A 32 19.03 -10.99 -7.47
CA GLY A 32 19.47 -9.61 -7.20
C GLY A 32 18.62 -8.55 -7.92
N PHE A 33 18.42 -7.39 -7.29
CA PHE A 33 17.70 -6.24 -7.85
C PHE A 33 18.52 -4.94 -7.75
N GLY A 34 19.82 -5.04 -8.05
CA GLY A 34 20.75 -3.91 -7.98
C GLY A 34 21.24 -3.61 -6.57
N THR A 35 21.69 -2.37 -6.35
CA THR A 35 22.28 -1.93 -5.07
C THR A 35 21.69 -0.59 -4.61
N VAL A 36 21.66 -0.41 -3.29
CA VAL A 36 21.33 0.87 -2.65
C VAL A 36 22.46 1.31 -1.75
N LYS A 37 22.51 2.60 -1.42
CA LYS A 37 23.31 3.08 -0.30
C LYS A 37 22.40 3.14 0.93
N ASP A 38 22.90 2.67 2.06
CA ASP A 38 22.26 2.94 3.34
C ASP A 38 22.13 4.47 3.52
N PRO A 39 20.95 5.00 3.87
CA PRO A 39 20.74 6.43 3.93
C PRO A 39 21.44 7.11 5.11
N LEU A 40 21.96 6.36 6.08
CA LEU A 40 22.67 6.87 7.26
C LEU A 40 24.18 6.61 7.20
N THR A 41 24.59 5.44 6.73
CA THR A 41 26.02 5.04 6.71
C THR A 41 26.67 5.20 5.33
N GLU A 42 25.88 5.43 4.29
CA GLU A 42 26.27 5.43 2.86
C GLU A 42 26.86 4.12 2.34
N GLU A 43 26.85 3.06 3.15
CA GLU A 43 27.33 1.73 2.77
C GLU A 43 26.52 1.18 1.60
N VAL A 44 27.19 0.66 0.59
CA VAL A 44 26.53 0.05 -0.58
C VAL A 44 26.07 -1.37 -0.20
N GLN A 45 24.77 -1.60 -0.29
CA GLN A 45 24.14 -2.86 0.06
C GLN A 45 23.45 -3.49 -1.17
N PRO A 46 23.62 -4.79 -1.43
CA PRO A 46 22.88 -5.49 -2.47
C PRO A 46 21.41 -5.63 -2.10
N VAL A 47 20.53 -5.37 -3.06
CA VAL A 47 19.08 -5.57 -2.91
C VAL A 47 18.73 -6.95 -3.45
N LYS A 48 17.99 -7.73 -2.67
CA LYS A 48 17.44 -9.03 -3.10
C LYS A 48 16.01 -8.84 -3.60
N ARG A 49 15.60 -9.67 -4.56
CA ARG A 49 14.22 -9.83 -4.99
C ARG A 49 13.76 -11.25 -4.74
N PHE A 50 12.54 -11.36 -4.26
CA PHE A 50 11.84 -12.60 -3.94
C PHE A 50 10.65 -12.69 -4.89
N THR A 51 10.58 -13.76 -5.68
CA THR A 51 9.48 -13.98 -6.62
C THR A 51 8.74 -15.26 -6.24
N TRP A 52 7.47 -15.12 -5.89
CA TRP A 52 6.57 -16.25 -5.73
C TRP A 52 5.77 -16.48 -7.01
N THR A 53 5.50 -17.74 -7.32
CA THR A 53 4.55 -18.15 -8.35
C THR A 53 3.76 -19.34 -7.84
N ASN A 54 2.43 -19.29 -7.95
CA ASN A 54 1.55 -20.40 -7.62
C ASN A 54 0.98 -21.07 -8.89
N GLU A 55 0.32 -22.20 -8.71
CA GLU A 55 -0.23 -23.00 -9.82
C GLU A 55 -1.44 -22.34 -10.50
N SER A 56 -2.12 -21.43 -9.79
CA SER A 56 -3.20 -20.60 -10.33
C SER A 56 -2.70 -19.54 -11.31
N GLY A 57 -1.39 -19.43 -11.56
CA GLY A 57 -0.79 -18.47 -12.48
C GLY A 57 -0.59 -17.07 -11.88
N MET A 58 -0.79 -16.91 -10.57
CA MET A 58 -0.48 -15.67 -9.85
C MET A 58 1.00 -15.64 -9.50
N SER A 59 1.62 -14.47 -9.63
CA SER A 59 3.00 -14.23 -9.23
C SER A 59 3.15 -12.92 -8.46
N VAL A 60 3.97 -12.93 -7.42
CA VAL A 60 4.25 -11.76 -6.58
C VAL A 60 5.75 -11.52 -6.53
N GLN A 61 6.18 -10.27 -6.60
CA GLN A 61 7.56 -9.88 -6.38
C GLN A 61 7.69 -8.89 -5.23
N VAL A 62 8.64 -9.16 -4.33
CA VAL A 62 9.05 -8.26 -3.24
C VAL A 62 10.54 -8.04 -3.31
N ILE A 63 11.01 -6.84 -2.99
CA ILE A 63 12.44 -6.54 -2.84
C ILE A 63 12.79 -6.20 -1.39
N SER A 64 14.04 -6.44 -1.00
CA SER A 64 14.52 -6.16 0.35
C SER A 64 14.58 -4.65 0.66
N TYR A 65 14.73 -3.80 -0.35
CA TYR A 65 14.66 -2.36 -0.19
C TYR A 65 13.22 -1.92 0.13
N GLY A 66 13.03 -1.23 1.26
CA GLY A 66 11.73 -0.77 1.76
C GLY A 66 10.71 -1.88 2.01
N ALA A 67 11.13 -3.15 1.99
CA ALA A 67 10.25 -4.31 1.92
C ALA A 67 9.12 -4.10 0.89
N ILE A 68 9.48 -3.65 -0.31
CA ILE A 68 8.57 -3.16 -1.35
C ILE A 68 7.98 -4.31 -2.17
N ILE A 69 6.66 -4.34 -2.33
CA ILE A 69 5.99 -5.13 -3.38
C ILE A 69 6.21 -4.44 -4.72
N THR A 70 6.88 -5.10 -5.66
CA THR A 70 7.20 -4.52 -6.99
C THR A 70 6.25 -5.00 -8.09
N SER A 71 5.63 -6.15 -7.92
CA SER A 71 4.74 -6.79 -8.90
C SER A 71 3.72 -7.70 -8.23
N ILE A 72 2.48 -7.66 -8.71
CA ILE A 72 1.45 -8.66 -8.43
C ILE A 72 0.77 -8.97 -9.76
N LYS A 73 1.12 -10.11 -10.35
CA LYS A 73 0.56 -10.59 -11.62
C LYS A 73 -0.61 -11.52 -11.37
N VAL A 74 -1.76 -11.21 -11.96
CA VAL A 74 -3.02 -11.93 -11.71
C VAL A 74 -3.69 -12.26 -13.05
N PRO A 75 -4.11 -13.51 -13.29
CA PRO A 75 -4.92 -13.86 -14.47
C PRO A 75 -6.27 -13.13 -14.48
N GLY A 76 -6.72 -12.69 -15.65
CA GLY A 76 -8.07 -12.19 -15.90
C GLY A 76 -8.99 -13.28 -16.45
N LYS A 77 -10.27 -12.97 -16.63
CA LYS A 77 -11.30 -13.91 -17.12
C LYS A 77 -11.05 -14.49 -18.51
N ASN A 78 -10.19 -13.84 -19.30
CA ASN A 78 -9.75 -14.29 -20.63
C ASN A 78 -8.39 -15.03 -20.61
N GLY A 79 -7.83 -15.29 -19.43
CA GLY A 79 -6.51 -15.89 -19.26
C GLY A 79 -5.33 -14.92 -19.41
N ALA A 80 -5.56 -13.64 -19.75
CA ALA A 80 -4.50 -12.64 -19.79
C ALA A 80 -3.97 -12.36 -18.38
N VAL A 81 -2.65 -12.44 -18.19
CA VAL A 81 -2.00 -12.17 -16.92
C VAL A 81 -1.40 -10.76 -16.97
N ASP A 82 -1.95 -9.85 -16.17
CA ASP A 82 -1.43 -8.48 -16.04
C ASP A 82 -0.92 -8.25 -14.64
N ASP A 83 0.09 -7.38 -14.54
CA ASP A 83 0.57 -6.86 -13.27
C ASP A 83 -0.35 -5.72 -12.80
N VAL A 84 -0.97 -5.92 -11.63
CA VAL A 84 -2.04 -5.06 -11.11
C VAL A 84 -1.57 -4.04 -10.09
N VAL A 85 -0.25 -3.87 -9.89
CA VAL A 85 0.30 -2.81 -9.04
C VAL A 85 1.21 -1.86 -9.80
N LEU A 86 1.19 -0.57 -9.47
CA LEU A 86 2.18 0.39 -9.97
C LEU A 86 3.58 0.07 -9.40
N GLY A 87 4.63 0.45 -10.12
CA GLY A 87 6.01 0.34 -9.64
C GLY A 87 7.04 0.66 -10.72
N PHE A 88 8.26 0.22 -10.51
CA PHE A 88 9.39 0.42 -11.42
C PHE A 88 10.08 -0.90 -11.78
N ASP A 89 10.72 -0.93 -12.96
CA ASP A 89 11.48 -2.10 -13.42
C ASP A 89 12.83 -2.28 -12.70
N ASN A 90 13.34 -1.23 -12.05
CA ASN A 90 14.67 -1.23 -11.44
C ASN A 90 14.74 -0.36 -10.18
N ILE A 91 15.82 -0.55 -9.41
CA ILE A 91 16.05 0.11 -8.13
C ILE A 91 16.17 1.64 -8.23
N LEU A 92 16.57 2.19 -9.39
CA LEU A 92 16.70 3.64 -9.55
C LEU A 92 15.33 4.33 -9.51
N GLY A 93 14.29 3.68 -10.05
CA GLY A 93 12.92 4.17 -9.94
C GLY A 93 12.45 4.24 -8.49
N TYR A 94 12.66 3.18 -7.71
CA TYR A 94 12.25 3.14 -6.29
C TYR A 94 13.00 4.14 -5.40
N ARG A 95 14.25 4.47 -5.76
CA ARG A 95 15.05 5.51 -5.09
C ARG A 95 14.77 6.93 -5.60
N GLY A 96 13.99 7.06 -6.68
CA GLY A 96 13.70 8.33 -7.31
C GLY A 96 12.91 9.26 -6.37
N ALA A 97 13.21 10.55 -6.44
CA ALA A 97 12.50 11.57 -5.65
C ALA A 97 11.02 11.67 -5.99
N ASN A 98 10.60 11.18 -7.16
CA ASN A 98 9.23 11.13 -7.64
C ASN A 98 8.50 9.82 -7.31
N ASN A 99 9.08 8.92 -6.53
CA ASN A 99 8.40 7.71 -6.06
C ASN A 99 7.50 8.02 -4.86
N PRO A 100 6.15 7.99 -4.99
CA PRO A 100 5.22 8.28 -3.91
C PRO A 100 4.94 7.03 -3.08
N TYR A 101 6.01 6.36 -2.63
CA TYR A 101 5.96 5.14 -1.79
C TYR A 101 5.40 3.89 -2.48
N PHE A 102 5.53 3.74 -3.82
CA PHE A 102 4.97 2.58 -4.54
C PHE A 102 5.36 1.24 -3.90
N GLY A 103 4.35 0.55 -3.36
CA GLY A 103 4.46 -0.81 -2.83
C GLY A 103 5.22 -0.94 -1.52
N ALA A 104 5.67 0.16 -0.92
CA ALA A 104 6.58 0.14 0.22
C ALA A 104 5.91 -0.25 1.53
N THR A 105 6.68 -0.85 2.42
CA THR A 105 6.34 -0.87 3.85
C THR A 105 6.58 0.51 4.42
N VAL A 106 5.53 1.10 5.00
CA VAL A 106 5.58 2.43 5.59
C VAL A 106 5.65 2.32 7.11
N GLY A 107 6.51 3.14 7.72
CA GLY A 107 6.72 3.23 9.16
C GLY A 107 7.84 4.22 9.49
N ARG A 108 8.08 4.60 10.76
CA ARG A 108 7.52 3.99 11.99
C ARG A 108 6.03 4.25 12.21
N VAL A 109 5.53 5.41 11.77
CA VAL A 109 4.10 5.75 11.81
C VAL A 109 3.61 6.09 10.40
N ALA A 110 2.72 5.25 9.87
CA ALA A 110 2.00 5.49 8.64
C ALA A 110 1.04 6.69 8.76
N ASN A 111 0.74 7.29 7.60
CA ASN A 111 -0.02 8.52 7.48
C ASN A 111 0.60 9.69 8.29
N ARG A 112 -0.22 10.62 8.76
CA ARG A 112 0.22 11.90 9.31
C ARG A 112 0.26 11.91 10.85
N ILE A 113 1.21 12.66 11.41
CA ILE A 113 1.16 13.16 12.80
C ILE A 113 1.02 14.69 12.76
N GLY A 114 -0.05 15.19 13.37
CA GLY A 114 -0.42 16.59 13.45
C GLY A 114 0.68 17.44 14.08
N GLY A 115 1.07 18.54 13.42
CA GLY A 115 2.13 19.43 13.89
C GLY A 115 3.53 18.81 13.99
N GLY A 116 3.71 17.55 13.55
CA GLY A 116 4.94 16.79 13.72
C GLY A 116 5.35 16.64 15.19
N ARG A 117 4.38 16.46 16.08
CA ARG A 117 4.64 16.31 17.52
C ARG A 117 3.58 15.45 18.19
N PHE A 118 3.95 14.84 19.31
CA PHE A 118 3.04 14.10 20.18
C PHE A 118 3.56 14.05 21.61
N THR A 119 2.74 13.56 22.54
CA THR A 119 3.12 13.44 23.96
C THR A 119 2.95 12.00 24.45
N ILE A 120 3.98 11.45 25.10
CA ILE A 120 3.91 10.17 25.83
C ILE A 120 4.38 10.42 27.25
N ASP A 121 3.58 10.02 28.24
CA ASP A 121 3.88 10.17 29.67
C ASP A 121 4.31 11.60 30.08
N GLY A 122 3.66 12.60 29.48
CA GLY A 122 3.95 14.02 29.73
C GLY A 122 5.21 14.56 29.04
N VAL A 123 5.96 13.72 28.32
CA VAL A 123 7.11 14.12 27.51
C VAL A 123 6.66 14.42 26.09
N VAL A 124 6.98 15.63 25.62
CA VAL A 124 6.70 16.05 24.24
C VAL A 124 7.85 15.60 23.33
N TYR A 125 7.49 14.94 22.24
CA TYR A 125 8.41 14.54 21.18
C TYR A 125 8.09 15.32 19.92
N GLU A 126 9.13 15.81 19.24
CA GLU A 126 9.03 16.41 17.91
C GLU A 126 9.62 15.43 16.88
N VAL A 127 8.84 15.14 15.85
CA VAL A 127 9.24 14.29 14.73
C VAL A 127 9.43 15.13 13.48
N THR A 128 10.21 14.60 12.54
CA THR A 128 10.54 15.32 11.31
C THR A 128 9.29 15.74 10.55
N LYS A 129 9.20 17.04 10.25
CA LYS A 129 8.13 17.62 9.44
C LYS A 129 8.51 17.55 7.96
N ASN A 130 8.04 16.51 7.27
CA ASN A 130 8.27 16.28 5.84
C ASN A 130 7.04 16.58 4.97
N TRP A 131 5.90 16.93 5.57
CA TRP A 131 4.71 17.38 4.85
C TRP A 131 4.46 18.86 5.08
N GLU A 132 4.65 19.66 4.02
CA GLU A 132 4.52 21.13 4.00
C GLU A 132 5.33 21.86 5.10
N GLY A 133 6.34 21.20 5.68
CA GLY A 133 7.09 21.71 6.83
C GLY A 133 6.28 21.81 8.13
N ARG A 134 5.03 21.34 8.15
CA ARG A 134 4.09 21.46 9.28
C ARG A 134 3.82 20.14 9.98
N HIS A 135 3.72 19.05 9.22
CA HIS A 135 3.31 17.74 9.72
C HIS A 135 4.37 16.68 9.38
N GLN A 136 4.36 15.59 10.12
CA GLN A 136 5.07 14.38 9.74
C GLN A 136 4.14 13.53 8.86
N LEU A 137 4.70 12.85 7.86
CA LEU A 137 4.03 11.91 6.97
C LEU A 137 4.90 10.65 6.77
N HIS A 138 4.30 9.47 6.90
CA HIS A 138 4.89 8.17 6.51
C HIS A 138 6.30 7.90 7.08
N GLY A 139 6.47 8.02 8.40
CA GLY A 139 7.74 7.83 9.10
C GLY A 139 8.77 8.97 9.01
N GLY A 140 8.57 10.00 8.20
CA GLY A 140 9.52 11.13 8.07
C GLY A 140 10.26 11.14 6.73
N LYS A 141 11.44 11.78 6.68
CA LYS A 141 12.22 11.93 5.42
C LYS A 141 12.87 10.61 4.99
N ILE A 142 13.38 9.87 5.96
CA ILE A 142 14.03 8.56 5.82
C ILE A 142 13.20 7.56 6.63
N GLY A 143 12.01 7.26 6.13
CA GLY A 143 11.13 6.24 6.70
C GLY A 143 11.61 4.82 6.42
N PHE A 144 10.82 3.84 6.87
CA PHE A 144 11.07 2.40 6.69
C PHE A 144 11.21 1.99 5.22
N ASP A 145 10.56 2.74 4.32
CA ASP A 145 10.61 2.57 2.88
C ASP A 145 11.98 2.90 2.25
N LYS A 146 12.86 3.59 2.99
CA LYS A 146 14.16 4.06 2.49
C LYS A 146 15.36 3.22 2.92
N PHE A 147 15.14 2.13 3.67
CA PHE A 147 16.20 1.22 4.12
C PHE A 147 16.22 -0.08 3.34
N ASN A 148 17.37 -0.73 3.22
CA ASN A 148 17.44 -2.13 2.81
C ASN A 148 17.24 -3.02 4.04
N TRP A 149 16.27 -3.93 3.97
CA TRP A 149 15.92 -4.81 5.08
C TRP A 149 16.73 -6.10 5.01
N THR A 150 17.07 -6.65 6.18
CA THR A 150 17.73 -7.96 6.24
C THR A 150 16.70 -9.05 6.01
N SER A 151 17.00 -10.02 5.15
CA SER A 151 16.07 -11.09 4.77
C SER A 151 16.38 -12.43 5.41
N HIS A 152 15.35 -13.14 5.85
CA HIS A 152 15.38 -14.56 6.21
C HIS A 152 14.30 -15.30 5.40
N VAL A 153 14.63 -16.48 4.88
CA VAL A 153 13.72 -17.31 4.07
C VAL A 153 13.55 -18.66 4.75
N GLU A 154 12.30 -19.02 5.03
CA GLU A 154 11.92 -20.32 5.61
C GLU A 154 10.79 -20.92 4.77
N GLY A 155 11.06 -22.00 4.04
CA GLY A 155 10.11 -22.53 3.06
C GLY A 155 9.76 -21.48 2.01
N THR A 156 8.47 -21.16 1.88
CA THR A 156 7.96 -20.07 1.02
C THR A 156 7.68 -18.78 1.77
N GLU A 157 7.98 -18.68 3.07
CA GLU A 157 7.84 -17.43 3.82
C GLU A 157 9.14 -16.62 3.73
N VAL A 158 9.02 -15.31 3.47
CA VAL A 158 10.14 -14.37 3.47
C VAL A 158 9.90 -13.33 4.54
N THR A 159 10.77 -13.32 5.56
CA THR A 159 10.76 -12.30 6.62
C THR A 159 11.86 -11.28 6.36
N LEU A 160 11.47 -10.01 6.24
CA LEU A 160 12.34 -8.86 6.12
C LEU A 160 12.36 -8.13 7.47
N SER A 161 13.55 -7.81 8.00
CA SER A 161 13.69 -7.12 9.31
C SER A 161 14.59 -5.90 9.24
N HIS A 162 14.25 -4.87 10.02
CA HIS A 162 15.03 -3.65 10.16
C HIS A 162 15.00 -3.14 11.61
N THR A 163 16.16 -2.70 12.12
CA THR A 163 16.27 -2.07 13.44
C THR A 163 16.37 -0.55 13.28
N ASN A 164 15.32 0.16 13.67
CA ASN A 164 15.27 1.61 13.67
C ASN A 164 15.70 2.15 15.03
N LYS A 165 16.79 2.93 15.08
CA LYS A 165 17.41 3.36 16.34
C LYS A 165 16.57 4.41 17.09
N ASP A 166 16.76 4.46 18.41
CA ASP A 166 16.25 5.53 19.26
C ASP A 166 16.62 6.91 18.71
N GLY A 167 15.65 7.82 18.65
CA GLY A 167 15.79 9.18 18.15
C GLY A 167 15.76 9.33 16.62
N HIS A 168 15.74 8.25 15.85
CA HIS A 168 15.64 8.34 14.38
C HIS A 168 14.33 9.03 13.97
N GLU A 169 14.42 10.05 13.12
CA GLU A 169 13.29 10.93 12.71
C GLU A 169 12.52 11.57 13.89
N GLY A 170 13.13 11.59 15.09
CA GLY A 170 12.57 12.16 16.32
C GLY A 170 11.75 11.18 17.18
N TYR A 171 11.61 9.92 16.77
CA TYR A 171 10.84 8.93 17.53
C TYR A 171 11.64 8.35 18.71
N PRO A 172 11.05 8.23 19.91
CA PRO A 172 11.72 7.57 21.04
C PRO A 172 11.78 6.05 20.86
N GLY A 173 12.79 5.42 21.44
CA GLY A 173 12.96 3.98 21.47
C GLY A 173 13.57 3.40 20.21
N THR A 174 14.43 2.42 20.39
CA THR A 174 14.83 1.50 19.32
C THR A 174 13.64 0.60 19.02
N VAL A 175 13.33 0.42 17.73
CA VAL A 175 12.30 -0.50 17.25
C VAL A 175 12.95 -1.55 16.37
N LEU A 176 12.74 -2.82 16.69
CA LEU A 176 12.96 -3.92 15.75
C LEU A 176 11.64 -4.21 15.06
N ALA A 177 11.54 -3.91 13.77
CA ALA A 177 10.37 -4.19 12.95
C ALA A 177 10.68 -5.33 11.97
N SER A 178 9.67 -6.14 11.68
CA SER A 178 9.71 -7.15 10.64
C SER A 178 8.42 -7.19 9.82
N VAL A 179 8.56 -7.60 8.56
CA VAL A 179 7.44 -7.88 7.65
C VAL A 179 7.66 -9.25 7.03
N THR A 180 6.68 -10.14 7.16
CA THR A 180 6.70 -11.48 6.57
C THR A 180 5.70 -11.53 5.42
N TYR A 181 6.17 -12.00 4.26
CA TYR A 181 5.39 -12.19 3.05
C TYR A 181 5.23 -13.67 2.73
N GLU A 182 4.02 -14.06 2.32
CA GLU A 182 3.74 -15.40 1.83
C GLU A 182 2.64 -15.38 0.76
N LEU A 183 2.90 -16.02 -0.39
CA LEU A 183 1.86 -16.33 -1.38
C LEU A 183 1.30 -17.72 -1.11
N LYS A 184 -0.03 -17.85 -1.11
CA LYS A 184 -0.76 -19.13 -1.04
C LYS A 184 -1.28 -19.56 -2.42
N ASN A 185 -1.60 -20.85 -2.57
CA ASN A 185 -2.15 -21.39 -3.84
C ASN A 185 -3.56 -20.87 -4.18
N ASP A 186 -4.34 -20.49 -3.16
CA ASP A 186 -5.67 -19.89 -3.31
C ASP A 186 -5.62 -18.38 -3.59
N ASN A 187 -4.54 -17.88 -4.19
CA ASN A 187 -4.31 -16.49 -4.58
C ASN A 187 -4.37 -15.48 -3.42
N ARG A 188 -4.11 -15.92 -2.18
CA ARG A 188 -3.87 -15.02 -1.05
C ARG A 188 -2.40 -14.63 -0.96
N LEU A 189 -2.14 -13.32 -0.97
CA LEU A 189 -0.89 -12.75 -0.47
C LEU A 189 -1.11 -12.34 0.97
N VAL A 190 -0.42 -13.01 1.89
CA VAL A 190 -0.45 -12.74 3.34
C VAL A 190 0.77 -11.88 3.68
N VAL A 191 0.53 -10.78 4.40
CA VAL A 191 1.57 -9.86 4.87
C VAL A 191 1.40 -9.65 6.36
N LYS A 192 2.42 -9.98 7.15
CA LYS A 192 2.41 -9.87 8.62
C LYS A 192 3.48 -8.90 9.07
N PHE A 193 3.10 -7.86 9.79
CA PHE A 193 3.99 -6.90 10.41
C PHE A 193 4.14 -7.22 11.89
N ARG A 194 5.36 -7.18 12.39
CA ARG A 194 5.64 -7.27 13.83
C ARG A 194 6.62 -6.19 14.24
N ALA A 195 6.47 -5.68 15.46
CA ALA A 195 7.47 -4.78 16.04
C ALA A 195 7.56 -4.92 17.55
N VAL A 196 8.77 -4.70 18.08
CA VAL A 196 9.05 -4.57 19.53
C VAL A 196 9.87 -3.31 19.75
N SER A 197 9.74 -2.70 20.93
CA SER A 197 10.52 -1.51 21.29
C SER A 197 11.14 -1.59 22.69
N ASP A 198 12.26 -0.89 22.88
CA ASP A 198 12.93 -0.73 24.17
C ASP A 198 12.43 0.48 24.99
N LYS A 199 11.59 1.34 24.40
CA LYS A 199 10.88 2.44 25.08
C LYS A 199 9.45 2.59 24.53
N PRO A 200 8.52 3.23 25.27
CA PRO A 200 7.23 3.64 24.72
C PRO A 200 7.39 4.48 23.44
N THR A 201 6.73 4.07 22.35
CA THR A 201 6.83 4.75 21.05
C THR A 201 5.57 4.54 20.22
N PRO A 202 5.13 5.50 19.39
CA PRO A 202 4.04 5.23 18.47
C PRO A 202 4.50 4.31 17.34
N ILE A 203 3.65 3.36 16.96
CA ILE A 203 3.89 2.43 15.86
C ILE A 203 2.60 2.29 15.04
N ASN A 204 2.72 2.38 13.72
CA ASN A 204 1.63 2.11 12.78
C ASN A 204 2.26 1.72 11.45
N LEU A 205 2.18 0.43 11.09
CA LEU A 205 2.83 -0.12 9.89
C LEU A 205 1.79 -0.49 8.85
N THR A 206 2.05 -0.18 7.59
CA THR A 206 1.19 -0.55 6.47
C THR A 206 1.99 -0.84 5.20
N ASN A 207 1.31 -1.33 4.16
CA ASN A 207 1.86 -1.46 2.81
C ASN A 207 1.17 -0.45 1.88
N HIS A 208 1.95 0.33 1.14
CA HIS A 208 1.47 1.40 0.27
C HIS A 208 1.42 0.97 -1.21
N SER A 209 0.90 -0.22 -1.48
CA SER A 209 0.68 -0.69 -2.86
C SER A 209 -0.43 0.11 -3.55
N TYR A 210 -0.18 0.44 -4.82
CA TYR A 210 -1.12 1.15 -5.68
C TYR A 210 -1.68 0.16 -6.70
N PHE A 211 -2.96 -0.17 -6.57
CA PHE A 211 -3.64 -1.18 -7.36
C PHE A 211 -4.36 -0.59 -8.57
N ASN A 212 -4.31 -1.32 -9.67
CA ASN A 212 -5.20 -1.19 -10.82
C ASN A 212 -5.44 -2.60 -11.38
N LEU A 213 -6.60 -3.17 -11.10
CA LEU A 213 -6.96 -4.56 -11.46
C LEU A 213 -7.18 -4.75 -12.97
N ALA A 214 -7.26 -3.66 -13.74
CA ALA A 214 -7.20 -3.72 -15.20
C ALA A 214 -5.78 -3.95 -15.73
N GLY A 215 -4.77 -3.67 -14.91
CA GLY A 215 -3.35 -3.67 -15.26
C GLY A 215 -2.75 -2.28 -14.98
N HIS A 216 -1.54 -2.25 -14.45
CA HIS A 216 -0.89 -1.02 -13.97
C HIS A 216 -0.68 0.06 -15.04
N ASN A 217 -0.74 -0.30 -16.32
CA ASN A 217 -0.49 0.57 -17.47
C ASN A 217 -1.78 1.09 -18.13
N THR A 218 -2.96 0.73 -17.61
CA THR A 218 -4.25 1.09 -18.21
C THR A 218 -4.73 2.50 -17.85
N GLY A 219 -4.27 3.03 -16.71
CA GLY A 219 -4.55 4.40 -16.29
C GLY A 219 -5.93 4.63 -15.69
N HIS A 220 -6.29 5.90 -15.59
CA HIS A 220 -7.43 6.39 -14.80
C HIS A 220 -8.80 6.02 -15.37
N GLU A 221 -8.93 5.85 -16.69
CA GLU A 221 -10.17 5.42 -17.33
C GLU A 221 -10.64 4.07 -16.77
N GLU A 222 -9.74 3.10 -16.64
CA GLU A 222 -10.07 1.80 -16.08
C GLU A 222 -10.19 1.86 -14.54
N VAL A 223 -9.44 2.72 -13.85
CA VAL A 223 -9.64 2.94 -12.40
C VAL A 223 -11.06 3.41 -12.10
N TYR A 224 -11.61 4.31 -12.89
CA TYR A 224 -12.98 4.79 -12.71
C TYR A 224 -14.04 3.70 -12.85
N ARG A 225 -13.75 2.65 -13.62
CA ARG A 225 -14.62 1.47 -13.80
C ARG A 225 -14.54 0.46 -12.66
N HIS A 226 -13.58 0.59 -11.74
CA HIS A 226 -13.50 -0.32 -10.60
C HIS A 226 -14.75 -0.17 -9.74
N ILE A 227 -15.35 -1.28 -9.36
CA ILE A 227 -16.45 -1.34 -8.41
C ILE A 227 -15.87 -1.64 -7.04
N ILE A 228 -15.99 -0.72 -6.11
CA ILE A 228 -15.47 -0.86 -4.74
C ILE A 228 -16.63 -0.96 -3.73
N SER A 229 -16.44 -1.81 -2.72
CA SER A 229 -17.18 -1.75 -1.46
C SER A 229 -16.23 -1.80 -0.27
N LEU A 230 -16.57 -1.06 0.80
CA LEU A 230 -15.84 -1.01 2.07
C LEU A 230 -16.75 -1.34 3.25
N ASN A 231 -16.29 -2.19 4.16
CA ASN A 231 -16.96 -2.50 5.42
C ASN A 231 -16.64 -1.45 6.49
N ALA A 232 -17.09 -0.22 6.26
CA ALA A 232 -16.88 0.91 7.17
C ALA A 232 -18.14 1.77 7.27
N ASP A 233 -18.52 2.12 8.50
CA ASP A 233 -19.69 2.98 8.77
C ASP A 233 -19.31 4.43 9.08
N ARG A 234 -18.02 4.71 9.26
CA ARG A 234 -17.47 6.03 9.58
C ARG A 234 -16.16 6.29 8.86
N ILE A 235 -15.81 7.56 8.74
CA ILE A 235 -14.45 8.04 8.43
C ILE A 235 -13.95 8.92 9.58
N THR A 236 -12.64 9.08 9.69
CA THR A 236 -12.04 10.14 10.53
C THR A 236 -12.20 11.49 9.81
N GLU A 237 -12.86 12.45 10.45
CA GLU A 237 -12.94 13.83 9.95
C GLU A 237 -11.54 14.44 9.94
N THR A 238 -11.19 15.16 8.88
CA THR A 238 -9.91 15.87 8.76
C THR A 238 -10.12 17.37 8.55
N ASP A 239 -9.11 18.16 8.90
CA ASP A 239 -9.00 19.57 8.54
C ASP A 239 -8.46 19.77 7.10
N GLU A 240 -8.15 21.02 6.75
CA GLU A 240 -7.62 21.40 5.42
C GLU A 240 -6.23 20.83 5.11
N ASP A 241 -5.49 20.40 6.13
CA ASP A 241 -4.16 19.79 6.00
C ASP A 241 -4.21 18.26 5.95
N SER A 242 -5.43 17.71 5.89
CA SER A 242 -5.73 16.29 6.02
C SER A 242 -5.30 15.70 7.38
N ILE A 243 -5.29 16.51 8.45
CA ILE A 243 -5.05 16.04 9.82
C ILE A 243 -6.38 15.72 10.50
N PRO A 244 -6.53 14.55 11.14
CA PRO A 244 -7.74 14.23 11.88
C PRO A 244 -8.10 15.26 12.96
N THR A 245 -9.37 15.60 13.04
CA THR A 245 -9.89 16.52 14.07
C THR A 245 -10.19 15.81 15.40
N GLY A 246 -10.07 14.47 15.41
CA GLY A 246 -10.54 13.59 16.47
C GLY A 246 -12.02 13.20 16.35
N LYS A 247 -12.78 13.78 15.41
CA LYS A 247 -14.19 13.44 15.18
C LYS A 247 -14.36 12.34 14.13
N PHE A 248 -15.50 11.67 14.18
CA PHE A 248 -15.92 10.70 13.17
C PHE A 248 -17.13 11.22 12.39
N LEU A 249 -17.14 10.99 11.09
CA LEU A 249 -18.30 11.25 10.22
C LEU A 249 -18.93 9.92 9.82
N CYS A 250 -20.23 9.77 10.04
CA CYS A 250 -20.97 8.63 9.53
C CYS A 250 -21.00 8.67 8.00
N VAL A 251 -20.74 7.54 7.34
CA VAL A 251 -20.75 7.49 5.88
C VAL A 251 -22.15 7.49 5.28
N GLY A 252 -23.15 7.05 6.03
CA GLY A 252 -24.53 6.88 5.55
C GLY A 252 -25.10 8.15 4.92
N GLY A 253 -25.54 8.05 3.66
CA GLY A 253 -26.10 9.19 2.92
C GLY A 253 -25.07 10.23 2.45
N THR A 254 -23.78 9.97 2.62
CA THR A 254 -22.68 10.81 2.15
C THR A 254 -22.00 10.18 0.92
N PRO A 255 -21.16 10.94 0.19
CA PRO A 255 -20.31 10.38 -0.86
C PRO A 255 -19.38 9.25 -0.40
N TYR A 256 -19.07 9.20 0.90
CA TYR A 256 -18.24 8.16 1.50
C TYR A 256 -18.99 6.84 1.76
N ASP A 257 -20.30 6.74 1.45
CA ASP A 257 -21.06 5.49 1.62
C ASP A 257 -20.68 4.44 0.57
N LEU A 258 -19.55 3.77 0.82
CA LEU A 258 -19.03 2.66 0.02
C LEU A 258 -19.44 1.30 0.60
N ARG A 259 -20.37 1.23 1.55
CA ARG A 259 -20.86 -0.05 2.10
C ARG A 259 -21.61 -0.89 1.09
N ILE A 260 -22.23 -0.20 0.12
CA ILE A 260 -22.85 -0.82 -1.05
C ILE A 260 -21.87 -0.65 -2.22
N PRO A 261 -21.64 -1.66 -3.06
CA PRO A 261 -20.76 -1.55 -4.22
C PRO A 261 -21.06 -0.32 -5.09
N ARG A 262 -20.01 0.43 -5.44
CA ARG A 262 -20.07 1.62 -6.31
C ARG A 262 -18.94 1.61 -7.33
N GLU A 263 -19.23 2.03 -8.55
CA GLU A 263 -18.19 2.43 -9.49
C GLU A 263 -17.40 3.62 -8.92
N LEU A 264 -16.09 3.51 -8.94
CA LEU A 264 -15.18 4.40 -8.24
C LEU A 264 -15.24 5.81 -8.85
N GLY A 265 -15.28 5.93 -10.18
CA GLY A 265 -15.33 7.21 -10.86
C GLY A 265 -16.55 8.07 -10.47
N PRO A 266 -17.79 7.60 -10.66
CA PRO A 266 -18.98 8.30 -10.19
C PRO A 266 -18.98 8.57 -8.68
N ALA A 267 -18.45 7.65 -7.86
CA ALA A 267 -18.35 7.85 -6.42
C ALA A 267 -17.39 9.01 -6.08
N MET A 268 -16.19 9.01 -6.66
CA MET A 268 -15.19 10.08 -6.53
C MET A 268 -15.74 11.44 -7.00
N SER A 269 -16.54 11.48 -8.08
CA SER A 269 -17.13 12.74 -8.58
C SER A 269 -18.04 13.44 -7.57
N ARG A 270 -18.53 12.71 -6.56
CA ARG A 270 -19.36 13.24 -5.48
C ARG A 270 -18.57 13.48 -4.21
N ALA A 271 -17.39 12.89 -4.07
CA ALA A 271 -16.53 13.09 -2.91
C ALA A 271 -16.00 14.52 -2.89
N PRO A 272 -15.91 15.17 -1.71
CA PRO A 272 -15.18 16.42 -1.57
C PRO A 272 -13.73 16.28 -2.03
N GLY A 273 -13.23 17.26 -2.78
CA GLY A 273 -11.86 17.27 -3.28
C GLY A 273 -11.69 16.55 -4.62
N GLU A 274 -10.49 16.03 -4.86
CA GLU A 274 -10.11 15.42 -6.15
C GLU A 274 -10.44 13.92 -6.23
N GLY A 275 -10.81 13.28 -5.12
CA GLY A 275 -10.99 11.84 -5.01
C GLY A 275 -11.09 11.43 -3.55
N TYR A 276 -10.73 10.18 -3.24
CA TYR A 276 -10.59 9.73 -1.86
C TYR A 276 -9.15 9.87 -1.39
N ASP A 277 -8.98 10.40 -0.18
CA ASP A 277 -7.75 10.33 0.63
C ASP A 277 -8.19 10.31 2.09
N ASN A 278 -8.92 9.25 2.47
CA ASN A 278 -9.63 9.19 3.73
C ASN A 278 -9.37 7.87 4.44
N ASN A 279 -9.22 7.94 5.76
CA ASN A 279 -9.23 6.76 6.62
C ASN A 279 -10.69 6.37 6.94
N PHE A 280 -11.06 5.18 6.50
CA PHE A 280 -12.33 4.53 6.79
C PHE A 280 -12.21 3.68 8.05
N CYS A 281 -13.10 3.91 9.01
CA CYS A 281 -13.16 3.18 10.27
C CYS A 281 -13.88 1.84 10.04
N ILE A 282 -13.15 0.73 10.14
CA ILE A 282 -13.67 -0.61 9.86
C ILE A 282 -14.70 -0.99 10.91
N THR A 283 -15.88 -1.42 10.45
CA THR A 283 -16.92 -1.95 11.32
C THR A 283 -16.53 -3.36 11.73
N LYS A 284 -16.09 -3.52 12.98
CA LYS A 284 -15.77 -4.81 13.57
C LYS A 284 -17.01 -5.49 14.15
N GLY A 285 -17.04 -6.83 14.05
CA GLY A 285 -17.93 -7.67 14.85
C GLY A 285 -17.45 -7.76 16.31
N THR A 286 -17.86 -8.82 17.03
CA THR A 286 -17.62 -8.95 18.48
C THR A 286 -16.22 -9.45 18.88
N GLU A 287 -15.29 -9.74 17.96
CA GLU A 287 -13.92 -10.15 18.29
C GLU A 287 -12.84 -9.46 17.42
N GLN A 288 -11.66 -9.23 18.02
CA GLN A 288 -10.42 -8.76 17.39
C GLN A 288 -9.79 -9.87 16.53
N GLY A 289 -10.45 -10.23 15.44
CA GLY A 289 -9.91 -11.16 14.44
C GLY A 289 -9.75 -10.52 13.07
N MET A 290 -9.17 -11.27 12.14
CA MET A 290 -9.13 -10.92 10.72
C MET A 290 -10.54 -10.61 10.22
N THR A 291 -10.75 -9.36 9.79
CA THR A 291 -12.05 -8.82 9.39
C THR A 291 -12.01 -8.46 7.91
N PHE A 292 -13.08 -8.76 7.18
CA PHE A 292 -13.27 -8.28 5.81
C PHE A 292 -13.37 -6.75 5.80
N ILE A 293 -12.55 -6.08 4.98
CA ILE A 293 -12.55 -4.61 4.89
C ILE A 293 -13.01 -4.08 3.54
N ALA A 294 -12.68 -4.77 2.45
CA ALA A 294 -12.88 -4.24 1.12
C ALA A 294 -13.06 -5.35 0.10
N ARG A 295 -13.91 -5.11 -0.89
CA ARG A 295 -13.90 -5.84 -2.16
C ARG A 295 -13.81 -4.83 -3.30
N VAL A 296 -12.92 -5.10 -4.24
CA VAL A 296 -12.79 -4.34 -5.48
C VAL A 296 -12.91 -5.30 -6.65
N VAL A 297 -13.71 -4.93 -7.65
CA VAL A 297 -13.92 -5.69 -8.87
C VAL A 297 -13.60 -4.80 -10.06
N HIS A 298 -12.89 -5.33 -11.05
CA HIS A 298 -12.77 -4.68 -12.34
C HIS A 298 -13.56 -5.47 -13.40
N PRO A 299 -14.74 -4.98 -13.85
CA PRO A 299 -15.66 -5.76 -14.68
C PRO A 299 -15.05 -6.29 -15.99
N HIS A 300 -14.22 -5.48 -16.66
CA HIS A 300 -13.67 -5.83 -17.96
C HIS A 300 -12.61 -6.93 -17.88
N SER A 301 -11.68 -6.84 -16.93
CA SER A 301 -10.68 -7.91 -16.73
C SER A 301 -11.26 -9.11 -15.97
N GLY A 302 -12.38 -8.92 -15.26
CA GLY A 302 -12.97 -9.89 -14.35
C GLY A 302 -12.18 -10.08 -13.05
N ARG A 303 -11.07 -9.36 -12.84
CA ARG A 303 -10.24 -9.52 -11.64
C ARG A 303 -10.94 -8.94 -10.41
N THR A 304 -10.79 -9.63 -9.29
CA THR A 304 -11.26 -9.17 -7.98
C THR A 304 -10.11 -9.10 -6.99
N LEU A 305 -10.22 -8.17 -6.05
CA LEU A 305 -9.39 -8.07 -4.86
C LEU A 305 -10.31 -8.00 -3.64
N GLU A 306 -10.15 -8.94 -2.71
CA GLU A 306 -10.68 -8.83 -1.36
C GLU A 306 -9.55 -8.56 -0.38
N VAL A 307 -9.80 -7.69 0.59
CA VAL A 307 -8.82 -7.38 1.63
C VAL A 307 -9.39 -7.72 3.00
N TYR A 308 -8.59 -8.41 3.80
CA TYR A 308 -8.89 -8.76 5.18
C TYR A 308 -7.76 -8.27 6.07
N THR A 309 -8.05 -7.79 7.28
CA THR A 309 -7.03 -7.33 8.23
C THR A 309 -7.52 -7.34 9.67
N ASP A 310 -6.60 -7.29 10.63
CA ASP A 310 -6.86 -7.03 12.04
C ASP A 310 -6.89 -5.52 12.39
N GLN A 311 -6.48 -4.65 11.46
CA GLN A 311 -6.41 -3.20 11.69
C GLN A 311 -7.79 -2.55 11.88
N PRO A 312 -7.86 -1.46 12.64
CA PRO A 312 -9.11 -0.75 12.88
C PRO A 312 -9.52 0.16 11.70
N GLY A 313 -8.58 0.52 10.82
CA GLY A 313 -8.81 1.44 9.71
C GLY A 313 -8.22 0.98 8.39
N VAL A 314 -8.69 1.61 7.31
CA VAL A 314 -8.09 1.52 5.99
C VAL A 314 -8.05 2.90 5.35
N GLN A 315 -6.88 3.34 4.87
CA GLN A 315 -6.78 4.50 4.00
C GLN A 315 -7.20 4.09 2.60
N LEU A 316 -8.26 4.70 2.06
CA LEU A 316 -8.53 4.69 0.63
C LEU A 316 -7.94 5.95 0.02
N TYR A 317 -6.92 5.78 -0.81
CA TYR A 317 -6.30 6.87 -1.55
C TYR A 317 -6.37 6.60 -3.06
N THR A 318 -6.94 7.51 -3.84
CA THR A 318 -7.15 7.33 -5.29
C THR A 318 -6.09 8.02 -6.15
N SER A 319 -4.83 8.11 -5.68
CA SER A 319 -3.72 8.70 -6.44
C SER A 319 -3.95 10.18 -6.83
N ASN A 320 -4.56 10.96 -5.94
CA ASN A 320 -4.99 12.34 -6.23
C ASN A 320 -3.80 13.28 -6.50
N PHE A 321 -2.65 13.02 -5.87
CA PHE A 321 -1.43 13.85 -5.96
C PHE A 321 -0.42 13.35 -6.99
N MET A 322 -0.77 12.33 -7.77
CA MET A 322 0.06 11.90 -8.90
C MET A 322 -0.02 12.92 -10.05
N PRO A 323 0.94 12.92 -10.98
CA PRO A 323 1.01 13.97 -11.99
C PRO A 323 -0.25 14.15 -12.83
N ASP A 324 -0.64 15.40 -13.06
CA ASP A 324 -1.75 15.78 -13.95
C ASP A 324 -1.28 16.84 -14.98
N PRO A 325 -0.55 16.42 -16.03
CA PRO A 325 0.15 17.34 -16.94
C PRO A 325 -0.74 18.40 -17.59
N ASN A 326 -1.99 18.03 -17.88
CA ASN A 326 -2.99 18.86 -18.56
C ASN A 326 -4.06 19.41 -17.59
N ARG A 327 -3.98 19.10 -16.29
CA ARG A 327 -4.97 19.47 -15.27
C ARG A 327 -6.41 19.11 -15.65
N ASN A 328 -6.57 18.00 -16.35
CA ASN A 328 -7.85 17.59 -16.93
C ASN A 328 -8.29 16.20 -16.47
N ILE A 329 -7.49 15.50 -15.66
CA ILE A 329 -7.87 14.21 -15.11
C ILE A 329 -8.80 14.44 -13.92
N ARG A 330 -10.09 14.16 -14.15
CA ARG A 330 -11.14 14.29 -13.14
C ARG A 330 -12.26 13.27 -13.34
N PRO A 331 -12.80 12.70 -12.25
CA PRO A 331 -14.02 11.92 -12.33
C PRO A 331 -15.18 12.80 -12.80
N ARG A 332 -16.20 12.20 -13.40
CA ARG A 332 -17.44 12.89 -13.80
C ARG A 332 -18.67 12.12 -13.28
N PRO A 333 -19.85 12.76 -13.17
CA PRO A 333 -21.07 12.10 -12.72
C PRO A 333 -21.59 11.06 -13.74
N ILE A 334 -22.28 10.03 -13.25
CA ILE A 334 -22.84 8.90 -14.04
C ILE A 334 -23.87 9.33 -15.10
N ASN A 335 -24.53 10.48 -14.94
CA ASN A 335 -25.56 10.99 -15.86
C ASN A 335 -24.97 11.69 -17.09
N ALA A 336 -23.65 11.68 -17.28
CA ALA A 336 -23.06 12.04 -18.56
C ALA A 336 -23.33 10.88 -19.54
N GLY A 337 -24.16 11.10 -20.56
CA GLY A 337 -24.55 10.07 -21.53
C GLY A 337 -23.38 9.30 -22.14
N ASP A 338 -22.21 9.93 -22.20
CA ASP A 338 -20.95 9.40 -22.73
C ASP A 338 -19.85 9.35 -21.66
N TYR A 339 -20.19 9.10 -20.38
CA TYR A 339 -19.29 9.22 -19.21
C TYR A 339 -17.89 8.65 -19.48
N TYR A 340 -17.84 7.41 -19.96
CA TYR A 340 -16.59 6.69 -20.20
C TYR A 340 -15.83 7.18 -21.43
N GLU A 341 -16.51 7.69 -22.45
CA GLU A 341 -15.85 8.32 -23.61
C GLU A 341 -15.28 9.71 -23.22
N LEU A 342 -15.92 10.38 -22.27
CA LEU A 342 -15.52 11.70 -21.77
C LEU A 342 -14.43 11.65 -20.68
N THR A 343 -14.13 10.46 -20.16
CA THR A 343 -12.99 10.23 -19.25
C THR A 343 -11.68 10.02 -20.00
N HIS A 344 -11.68 10.00 -21.34
CA HIS A 344 -10.43 9.89 -22.09
C HIS A 344 -9.49 11.07 -21.86
N LEU A 345 -8.21 10.77 -21.60
CA LEU A 345 -7.17 11.78 -21.52
C LEU A 345 -6.97 12.43 -22.89
N GLU A 346 -7.15 13.76 -22.97
CA GLU A 346 -6.62 14.48 -24.12
C GLU A 346 -5.09 14.29 -24.19
N PRO A 347 -4.51 14.12 -25.38
CA PRO A 347 -3.08 13.97 -25.53
C PRO A 347 -2.31 15.08 -24.82
N VAL A 348 -1.27 14.71 -24.07
CA VAL A 348 -0.36 15.68 -23.47
C VAL A 348 0.36 16.43 -24.58
N VAL A 349 0.06 17.73 -24.73
CA VAL A 349 0.77 18.59 -25.67
C VAL A 349 2.13 18.93 -25.04
N PRO A 350 3.28 18.58 -25.66
CA PRO A 350 4.59 18.71 -25.01
C PRO A 350 4.92 20.11 -24.50
N ALA A 351 4.48 21.15 -25.20
CA ALA A 351 4.68 22.55 -24.81
C ALA A 351 3.78 23.01 -23.64
N MET A 352 2.75 22.24 -23.28
CA MET A 352 1.79 22.54 -22.21
C MET A 352 1.96 21.63 -20.99
N ALA A 353 2.86 20.64 -21.03
CA ALA A 353 3.08 19.71 -19.93
C ALA A 353 3.70 20.44 -18.73
N THR A 354 2.89 20.71 -17.70
CA THR A 354 3.34 21.41 -16.48
C THR A 354 3.77 20.46 -15.36
N ASP A 355 3.39 19.18 -15.46
CA ASP A 355 3.62 18.14 -14.45
C ASP A 355 3.81 16.79 -15.15
N LEU A 356 5.06 16.33 -15.28
CA LEU A 356 5.39 15.16 -16.11
C LEU A 356 4.98 13.84 -15.45
N PRO A 357 4.51 12.84 -16.22
CA PRO A 357 4.17 11.52 -15.66
C PRO A 357 5.35 10.88 -14.95
N ILE A 358 5.04 10.10 -13.91
CA ILE A 358 6.00 9.15 -13.36
C ILE A 358 6.16 8.00 -14.37
N ARG A 359 7.39 7.73 -14.78
CA ARG A 359 7.72 6.61 -15.69
C ARG A 359 7.85 5.33 -14.89
N GLY A 360 6.87 4.44 -15.03
CA GLY A 360 6.81 3.16 -14.35
C GLY A 360 7.30 1.99 -15.19
N LYS A 361 6.90 0.78 -14.76
CA LYS A 361 7.23 -0.50 -15.41
C LYS A 361 6.90 -0.49 -16.91
N GLY A 362 7.77 -1.09 -17.72
CA GLY A 362 7.58 -1.21 -19.17
C GLY A 362 7.45 0.14 -19.90
N GLY A 363 7.91 1.24 -19.30
CA GLY A 363 7.73 2.59 -19.83
C GLY A 363 6.33 3.17 -19.67
N ALA A 364 5.46 2.54 -18.87
CA ALA A 364 4.13 3.05 -18.55
C ALA A 364 4.22 4.46 -17.95
N LYS A 365 3.21 5.28 -18.23
CA LYS A 365 3.08 6.64 -17.70
C LYS A 365 2.02 6.62 -16.61
N TYR A 366 2.41 6.90 -15.38
CA TYR A 366 1.49 6.96 -14.27
C TYR A 366 1.09 8.40 -13.99
N PHE A 367 -0.21 8.62 -13.88
CA PHE A 367 -0.85 9.91 -13.69
C PHE A 367 -1.80 9.87 -12.50
N LYS A 368 -2.33 11.04 -12.15
CA LYS A 368 -3.49 11.20 -11.28
C LYS A 368 -4.55 10.15 -11.57
N HIS A 369 -5.09 9.55 -10.50
CA HIS A 369 -6.13 8.51 -10.55
C HIS A 369 -5.75 7.26 -11.36
N GLY A 370 -4.47 7.02 -11.64
CA GLY A 370 -4.02 5.82 -12.35
C GLY A 370 -4.07 4.52 -11.54
N ALA A 371 -4.29 4.63 -10.22
CA ALA A 371 -4.45 3.51 -9.30
C ALA A 371 -5.14 3.95 -7.99
N PHE A 372 -5.44 3.00 -7.11
CA PHE A 372 -5.89 3.26 -5.74
C PHE A 372 -5.07 2.47 -4.71
N CYS A 373 -4.98 2.97 -3.47
CA CYS A 373 -4.38 2.27 -2.33
C CYS A 373 -5.45 1.84 -1.33
N LEU A 374 -5.19 0.73 -0.64
CA LEU A 374 -5.96 0.26 0.51
C LEU A 374 -4.98 -0.03 1.65
N GLU A 375 -4.53 1.03 2.32
CA GLU A 375 -3.52 0.92 3.38
C GLU A 375 -4.22 0.54 4.68
N THR A 376 -4.15 -0.73 5.09
CA THR A 376 -4.68 -1.17 6.38
C THR A 376 -3.79 -0.61 7.49
N GLN A 377 -4.38 0.10 8.45
CA GLN A 377 -3.62 0.89 9.41
C GLN A 377 -4.44 1.22 10.66
N ASN A 378 -3.76 1.69 11.70
CA ASN A 378 -4.42 2.47 12.74
C ASN A 378 -4.78 3.85 12.20
N PHE A 379 -5.70 4.56 12.88
CA PHE A 379 -6.17 5.86 12.44
C PHE A 379 -5.02 6.86 12.37
N PRO A 380 -4.98 7.73 11.34
CA PRO A 380 -4.01 8.81 11.28
C PRO A 380 -4.05 9.67 12.55
N ASP A 381 -2.91 10.22 12.94
CA ASP A 381 -2.74 11.04 14.14
C ASP A 381 -3.25 10.41 15.47
N ALA A 382 -3.47 9.09 15.54
CA ALA A 382 -4.02 8.43 16.73
C ALA A 382 -3.24 8.70 18.03
N VAL A 383 -1.93 8.95 17.94
CA VAL A 383 -1.10 9.30 19.09
C VAL A 383 -1.54 10.61 19.77
N ASN A 384 -2.24 11.49 19.06
CA ASN A 384 -2.77 12.76 19.56
C ASN A 384 -4.27 12.72 19.88
N HIS A 385 -4.94 11.57 19.70
CA HIS A 385 -6.38 11.42 19.91
C HIS A 385 -6.70 10.26 20.85
N ALA A 386 -6.99 10.58 22.13
CA ALA A 386 -7.31 9.58 23.15
C ALA A 386 -8.56 8.72 22.85
N ASN A 387 -9.43 9.17 21.95
CA ASN A 387 -10.62 8.43 21.50
C ASN A 387 -10.37 7.54 20.27
N PHE A 388 -9.16 7.54 19.71
CA PHE A 388 -8.74 6.63 18.64
C PHE A 388 -8.10 5.38 19.26
N PRO A 389 -7.97 4.26 18.52
CA PRO A 389 -7.27 3.08 19.01
C PRO A 389 -5.83 3.41 19.40
N ASN A 390 -5.36 2.90 20.54
CA ASN A 390 -4.02 3.16 21.03
C ASN A 390 -2.96 2.79 19.98
N SER A 391 -2.02 3.69 19.74
CA SER A 391 -0.91 3.51 18.80
C SER A 391 0.45 3.40 19.49
N VAL A 392 0.51 3.50 20.83
CA VAL A 392 1.76 3.43 21.60
C VAL A 392 2.07 1.97 21.91
N LEU A 393 3.24 1.52 21.45
CA LEU A 393 3.87 0.26 21.80
C LEU A 393 4.81 0.47 22.98
N VAL A 394 4.66 -0.33 24.05
CA VAL A 394 5.52 -0.25 25.24
C VAL A 394 6.45 -1.47 25.37
N PRO A 395 7.57 -1.37 26.12
CA PRO A 395 8.48 -2.49 26.30
C PRO A 395 7.80 -3.72 26.91
N GLY A 396 8.09 -4.90 26.36
CA GLY A 396 7.47 -6.16 26.75
C GLY A 396 6.22 -6.54 25.94
N GLU A 397 5.64 -5.60 25.20
CA GLU A 397 4.57 -5.88 24.23
C GLU A 397 5.13 -6.18 22.84
N THR A 398 4.29 -6.76 21.99
CA THR A 398 4.57 -6.96 20.57
C THR A 398 3.44 -6.32 19.77
N TYR A 399 3.79 -5.41 18.86
CA TYR A 399 2.88 -4.95 17.82
C TYR A 399 2.69 -6.06 16.80
N GLU A 400 1.44 -6.36 16.45
CA GLU A 400 1.08 -7.33 15.42
C GLU A 400 0.02 -6.70 14.50
N HIS A 401 0.21 -6.90 13.19
CA HIS A 401 -0.73 -6.52 12.15
C HIS A 401 -0.64 -7.54 11.02
N GLU A 402 -1.75 -8.16 10.66
CA GLU A 402 -1.88 -8.98 9.45
C GLU A 402 -2.82 -8.33 8.42
N VAL A 403 -2.42 -8.38 7.14
CA VAL A 403 -3.28 -8.09 5.99
C VAL A 403 -3.19 -9.21 4.97
N VAL A 404 -4.34 -9.56 4.42
CA VAL A 404 -4.49 -10.57 3.37
C VAL A 404 -5.11 -9.93 2.14
N TYR A 405 -4.38 -9.92 1.03
CA TYR A 405 -4.89 -9.57 -0.29
C TYR A 405 -5.27 -10.85 -1.03
N LYS A 406 -6.58 -11.11 -1.17
CA LYS A 406 -7.09 -12.29 -1.88
C LYS A 406 -7.54 -11.89 -3.27
N PHE A 407 -6.88 -12.43 -4.29
CA PHE A 407 -7.25 -12.22 -5.67
C PHE A 407 -8.16 -13.31 -6.20
N GLY A 408 -9.00 -12.97 -7.15
CA GLY A 408 -9.94 -13.92 -7.76
C GLY A 408 -10.49 -13.42 -9.09
N LEU A 409 -11.47 -14.17 -9.59
CA LEU A 409 -12.25 -13.81 -10.77
C LEU A 409 -13.71 -13.62 -10.38
N PHE A 410 -14.31 -12.57 -10.93
CA PHE A 410 -15.74 -12.32 -10.87
C PHE A 410 -16.42 -13.09 -12.01
N GLU A 411 -17.29 -14.02 -11.65
CA GLU A 411 -18.20 -14.67 -12.59
C GLU A 411 -19.55 -13.96 -12.51
N GLU A 412 -20.00 -13.39 -13.63
CA GLU A 412 -21.37 -12.90 -13.78
C GLU A 412 -22.30 -14.12 -13.80
N ASN A 413 -22.94 -14.44 -12.67
CA ASN A 413 -24.05 -15.38 -12.63
C ASN A 413 -25.34 -14.72 -13.11
#